data_AF-A0AAD9PLU8-F1
#
_entry.id   AF-A0AAD9PLU8-F1
#
_cell.length_a   1.000
_cell.length_b   1.000
_cell.length_c   1.000
_cell.angle_alpha   90.00
_cell.angle_beta   90.00
_cell.angle_gamma   90.00
#
_symmetry.space_group_name_H-M   'P 1'
#
loop_
_entity.id
_entity.type
_entity.pdbx_description
1 polymer ?
#
loop_
_entity_poly.entity_id
_entity_poly.type
_entity_poly.pdbx_seq_one_letter_code
_entity_poly.pdbx_strand_id
1 'polypeptide(L)'
;MSLFAQGSSLGQTFLLWDAIFINERPFVKYLAVVIVHSIREQLLKMTCATGAIHYMSTLLDLMNVPMLTNVATYLYKYWSPILTPGNAFDLEKHSLALATQDYPMERCFKLGVDQVKNLLNRCILVDLRSAEAYKMGHLPDSIHVDKLFQMVTKDRMHSTILNKSQSTSSILASDPDDKELKMMQILSRFDELLDSKSSLHEIPRNENIVLAIVDWTGAPQQYEALEQLVCDLHVQHVCLYQIHSKDWMQYFA
;
A
#
# COMPACT_ATOMS: atom_id res chain seq x y z
N MET A 1 13.20 15.30 -19.71
CA MET A 1 14.09 15.23 -20.89
C MET A 1 13.62 14.06 -21.75
N SER A 2 13.53 14.23 -23.07
CA SER A 2 12.93 13.37 -24.11
C SER A 2 11.47 12.87 -24.00
N LEU A 3 10.86 12.72 -22.82
CA LEU A 3 9.47 12.21 -22.67
C LEU A 3 9.22 10.96 -23.54
N PHE A 4 10.08 9.95 -23.38
CA PHE A 4 10.08 8.68 -24.11
C PHE A 4 10.49 8.75 -25.60
N ALA A 5 10.66 9.94 -26.20
CA ALA A 5 10.96 10.08 -27.63
C ALA A 5 12.27 9.42 -28.11
N GLN A 6 13.19 9.09 -27.20
CA GLN A 6 14.44 8.41 -27.56
C GLN A 6 14.30 6.88 -27.61
N GLY A 7 13.27 6.30 -27.00
CA GLY A 7 13.07 4.86 -26.89
C GLY A 7 11.86 4.34 -27.68
N SER A 8 11.17 5.20 -28.42
CA SER A 8 9.99 4.86 -29.20
C SER A 8 10.03 5.47 -30.59
N SER A 9 9.43 4.78 -31.54
CA SER A 9 9.06 5.27 -32.87
C SER A 9 8.21 6.54 -32.77
N LEU A 10 8.22 7.32 -33.86
CA LEU A 10 7.53 8.60 -33.92
C LEU A 10 6.02 8.48 -33.66
N GLY A 11 5.38 7.44 -34.21
CA GLY A 11 3.95 7.20 -34.02
C GLY A 11 3.57 6.91 -32.56
N GLN A 12 4.32 6.03 -31.89
CA GLN A 12 4.12 5.74 -30.47
C GLN A 12 4.39 6.96 -29.58
N THR A 13 5.42 7.73 -29.94
CA THR A 13 5.78 8.97 -29.24
C THR A 13 4.61 9.96 -29.23
N PHE A 14 3.93 10.15 -30.37
CA PHE A 14 2.77 11.04 -30.42
C PHE A 14 1.61 10.56 -29.54
N LEU A 15 1.31 9.26 -29.55
CA LEU A 15 0.27 8.71 -28.67
C LEU A 15 0.60 8.90 -27.17
N LEU A 16 1.86 8.70 -26.80
CA LEU A 16 2.32 8.94 -25.43
C LEU A 16 2.23 10.43 -25.07
N TRP A 17 2.64 11.31 -25.99
CA TRP A 17 2.61 12.76 -25.79
C TRP A 17 1.18 13.30 -25.68
N ASP A 18 0.25 12.81 -26.49
CA ASP A 18 -1.17 13.16 -26.37
C ASP A 18 -1.68 12.85 -24.96
N ALA A 19 -1.41 11.63 -24.46
CA ALA A 19 -1.79 11.26 -23.10
C ALA A 19 -1.09 12.12 -22.03
N ILE A 20 0.18 12.44 -22.21
CA ILE A 20 0.95 13.28 -21.26
C ILE A 20 0.43 14.71 -21.25
N PHE A 21 0.09 15.29 -22.40
CA PHE A 21 -0.38 16.69 -22.49
C PHE A 21 -1.85 16.85 -22.08
N ILE A 22 -2.67 15.80 -22.18
CA ILE A 22 -4.04 15.80 -21.65
C ILE A 22 -4.04 15.79 -20.11
N ASN A 23 -3.04 15.17 -19.47
CA ASN A 23 -2.96 15.04 -18.02
C ASN A 23 -1.95 16.03 -17.39
N GLU A 24 -1.92 16.12 -16.07
CA GLU A 24 -0.97 16.98 -15.37
C GLU A 24 0.46 16.42 -15.38
N ARG A 25 1.45 17.26 -15.09
CA ARG A 25 2.88 16.90 -15.08
C ARG A 25 3.23 15.62 -14.31
N PRO A 26 2.61 15.29 -13.15
CA PRO A 26 2.93 14.04 -12.44
C PRO A 26 2.57 12.76 -13.20
N PHE A 27 1.66 12.82 -14.17
CA PHE A 27 1.17 11.67 -14.94
C PHE A 27 2.32 10.85 -15.59
N VAL A 28 3.37 11.53 -16.05
CA VAL A 28 4.54 10.89 -16.67
C VAL A 28 5.18 9.82 -15.77
N LYS A 29 5.11 10.00 -14.44
CA LYS A 29 5.64 9.03 -13.46
C LYS A 29 4.81 7.75 -13.46
N TYR A 30 3.49 7.87 -13.52
CA TYR A 30 2.57 6.74 -13.56
C TYR A 30 2.74 5.95 -14.85
N LEU A 31 2.91 6.64 -15.97
CA LEU A 31 3.22 6.00 -17.25
C LEU A 31 4.52 5.19 -17.18
N ALA A 32 5.59 5.73 -16.58
CA ALA A 32 6.83 5.00 -16.36
C ALA A 32 6.63 3.75 -15.47
N VAL A 33 5.82 3.85 -14.40
CA VAL A 33 5.49 2.71 -13.53
C VAL A 33 4.78 1.61 -14.32
N VAL A 34 3.78 1.95 -15.14
CA VAL A 34 3.05 0.96 -15.95
C VAL A 34 3.95 0.29 -16.98
N ILE A 35 4.88 1.05 -17.60
CA ILE A 35 5.87 0.49 -18.53
C ILE A 35 6.75 -0.54 -17.81
N VAL A 36 7.32 -0.21 -16.66
CA VAL A 36 8.17 -1.15 -15.89
C VAL A 36 7.35 -2.37 -15.44
N HIS A 37 6.12 -2.14 -14.99
CA HIS A 37 5.25 -3.20 -14.50
C HIS A 37 4.86 -4.20 -15.59
N SER A 38 4.56 -3.71 -16.80
CA SER A 38 4.19 -4.57 -17.94
C SER A 38 5.32 -5.46 -18.43
N ILE A 39 6.56 -5.26 -17.97
CA ILE A 39 7.73 -6.11 -18.26
C ILE A 39 8.38 -6.74 -17.06
N ARG A 40 7.70 -6.69 -15.92
CA ARG A 40 8.20 -7.19 -14.65
C ARG A 40 8.76 -8.61 -14.78
N GLU A 41 8.01 -9.52 -15.41
CA GLU A 41 8.40 -10.93 -15.53
C GLU A 41 9.69 -11.13 -16.34
N GLN A 42 9.93 -10.30 -17.34
CA GLN A 42 11.15 -10.33 -18.14
C GLN A 42 12.31 -9.70 -17.38
N LEU A 43 12.07 -8.57 -16.71
CA LEU A 43 13.08 -7.91 -15.88
C LEU A 43 13.55 -8.80 -14.72
N LEU A 44 12.63 -9.52 -14.07
CA LEU A 44 12.96 -10.44 -12.96
C LEU A 44 13.82 -11.63 -13.40
N LYS A 45 13.80 -11.99 -14.71
CA LYS A 45 14.66 -13.04 -15.28
C LYS A 45 16.05 -12.54 -15.67
N MET A 46 16.25 -11.22 -15.74
CA MET A 46 17.52 -10.63 -16.16
C MET A 46 18.48 -10.55 -14.97
N THR A 47 19.71 -11.02 -15.18
CA THR A 47 20.76 -11.03 -14.15
C THR A 47 21.74 -9.86 -14.27
N CYS A 48 21.65 -9.06 -15.34
CA CYS A 48 22.56 -7.94 -15.58
C CYS A 48 21.81 -6.62 -15.86
N ALA A 49 22.27 -5.54 -15.21
CA ALA A 49 21.65 -4.22 -15.33
C ALA A 49 21.74 -3.67 -16.77
N THR A 50 22.86 -3.88 -17.46
CA THR A 50 23.06 -3.43 -18.85
C THR A 50 22.05 -4.07 -19.80
N GLY A 51 21.76 -5.37 -19.62
CA GLY A 51 20.76 -6.09 -20.41
C GLY A 51 19.36 -5.54 -20.16
N ALA A 52 19.01 -5.27 -18.89
CA ALA A 52 17.72 -4.66 -18.53
C ALA A 52 17.55 -3.26 -19.13
N ILE A 53 18.58 -2.41 -19.07
CA ILE A 53 18.54 -1.06 -19.65
C ILE A 53 18.35 -1.13 -21.17
N HIS A 54 19.11 -1.98 -21.85
CA HIS A 54 18.99 -2.14 -23.29
C HIS A 54 17.62 -2.67 -23.70
N TYR A 55 17.10 -3.66 -22.97
CA TYR A 55 15.75 -4.18 -23.19
C TYR A 55 14.69 -3.10 -23.02
N MET A 56 14.71 -2.34 -21.91
CA MET A 56 13.77 -1.25 -21.68
C MET A 56 13.83 -0.18 -22.78
N SER A 57 15.03 0.11 -23.32
CA SER A 57 15.22 1.13 -24.35
C SER A 57 14.64 0.77 -25.73
N THR A 58 14.42 -0.52 -26.00
CA THR A 58 13.94 -1.02 -27.30
C THR A 58 12.48 -1.47 -27.27
N LEU A 59 11.90 -1.58 -26.08
CA LEU A 59 10.64 -2.27 -25.90
C LEU A 59 9.41 -1.40 -26.20
N LEU A 60 9.48 -0.08 -26.00
CA LEU A 60 8.28 0.78 -26.09
C LEU A 60 7.54 0.63 -27.42
N ASP A 61 8.27 0.31 -28.50
CA ASP A 61 7.69 0.06 -29.82
C ASP A 61 6.87 -1.23 -29.92
N LEU A 62 7.16 -2.21 -29.07
CA LEU A 62 6.45 -3.48 -28.99
C LEU A 62 5.24 -3.43 -28.05
N MET A 63 5.08 -2.33 -27.30
CA MET A 63 4.02 -2.20 -26.30
C MET A 63 2.73 -1.65 -26.90
N ASN A 64 1.61 -2.11 -26.35
CA ASN A 64 0.30 -1.53 -26.64
C ASN A 64 0.13 -0.21 -25.88
N VAL A 65 0.59 0.90 -26.48
CA VAL A 65 0.53 2.23 -25.84
C VAL A 65 -0.90 2.64 -25.43
N PRO A 66 -1.96 2.44 -26.22
CA PRO A 66 -3.32 2.72 -25.76
C PRO A 66 -3.72 1.98 -24.48
N MET A 67 -3.29 0.73 -24.32
CA MET A 67 -3.51 -0.01 -23.07
C MET A 67 -2.69 0.60 -21.92
N LEU A 68 -1.41 0.92 -22.15
CA LEU A 68 -0.55 1.52 -21.14
C LEU A 68 -1.10 2.86 -20.65
N THR A 69 -1.58 3.72 -21.55
CA THR A 69 -2.12 5.03 -21.20
C THR A 69 -3.42 4.91 -20.42
N ASN A 70 -4.29 3.96 -20.74
CA ASN A 70 -5.50 3.69 -19.98
C ASN A 70 -5.21 3.23 -18.54
N VAL A 71 -4.29 2.27 -18.37
CA VAL A 71 -3.86 1.80 -17.04
C VAL A 71 -3.17 2.91 -16.26
N ALA A 72 -2.30 3.68 -16.91
CA ALA A 72 -1.62 4.82 -16.28
C ALA A 72 -2.62 5.91 -15.85
N THR A 73 -3.67 6.15 -16.63
CA THR A 73 -4.74 7.11 -16.29
C THR A 73 -5.53 6.64 -15.07
N TYR A 74 -5.85 5.35 -15.00
CA TYR A 74 -6.49 4.77 -13.83
C TYR A 74 -5.61 4.94 -12.59
N LEU A 75 -4.33 4.55 -12.66
CA LEU A 75 -3.40 4.69 -11.56
C LEU A 75 -3.21 6.15 -11.13
N TYR A 76 -3.08 7.07 -12.09
CA TYR A 76 -2.94 8.50 -11.81
C TYR A 76 -4.17 9.06 -11.07
N LYS A 77 -5.38 8.81 -11.58
CA LYS A 77 -6.61 9.30 -10.95
C LYS A 77 -6.80 8.74 -9.55
N TYR A 78 -6.36 7.50 -9.33
CA TYR A 78 -6.50 6.82 -8.05
C TYR A 78 -5.43 7.24 -7.04
N TRP A 79 -4.15 7.14 -7.41
CA TRP A 79 -3.03 7.32 -6.49
C TRP A 79 -2.51 8.75 -6.41
N SER A 80 -2.69 9.59 -7.43
CA SER A 80 -2.15 10.96 -7.38
C SER A 80 -2.76 11.82 -6.28
N PRO A 81 -4.07 11.79 -6.01
CA PRO A 81 -4.64 12.51 -4.86
C PRO A 81 -4.11 11.99 -3.52
N ILE A 82 -3.76 10.70 -3.46
CA ILE A 82 -3.27 10.02 -2.25
C ILE A 82 -1.81 10.35 -2.01
N LEU A 83 -0.96 10.26 -3.03
CA LEU A 83 0.49 10.36 -2.89
C LEU A 83 1.00 11.80 -3.02
N THR A 84 0.30 12.66 -3.78
CA THR A 84 0.80 14.01 -4.09
C THR A 84 -0.26 15.10 -3.87
N PRO A 85 -0.64 15.42 -2.62
CA PRO A 85 -1.54 16.52 -2.32
C PRO A 85 -0.79 17.85 -2.52
N GLY A 86 -0.75 18.33 -3.76
CA GLY A 86 -0.12 19.60 -4.10
C GLY A 86 1.25 19.49 -4.77
N ASN A 87 1.75 20.66 -5.21
CA ASN A 87 2.89 20.75 -6.11
C ASN A 87 4.22 20.44 -5.39
N ALA A 88 4.93 19.44 -5.93
CA ALA A 88 6.25 18.90 -5.55
C ALA A 88 6.27 17.85 -4.42
N PHE A 89 6.05 16.59 -4.80
CA PHE A 89 6.32 15.43 -3.95
C PHE A 89 7.82 15.13 -3.87
N ASP A 90 8.39 15.31 -2.68
CA ASP A 90 9.77 14.95 -2.35
C ASP A 90 9.79 13.56 -1.70
N LEU A 91 10.28 12.55 -2.44
CA LEU A 91 10.23 11.15 -2.03
C LEU A 91 10.98 10.91 -0.71
N GLU A 92 12.10 11.59 -0.46
CA GLU A 92 12.89 11.39 0.76
C GLU A 92 12.18 11.96 1.99
N LYS A 93 11.49 13.10 1.83
CA LYS A 93 10.72 13.71 2.92
C LYS A 93 9.42 12.96 3.23
N HIS A 94 8.82 12.34 2.20
CA HIS A 94 7.50 11.70 2.29
C HIS A 94 7.59 10.17 2.33
N SER A 95 8.77 9.59 2.56
CA SER A 95 8.90 8.16 2.81
C SER A 95 9.71 7.86 4.05
N LEU A 96 9.46 6.70 4.62
CA LEU A 96 10.29 6.07 5.63
C LEU A 96 10.84 4.78 5.00
N ALA A 97 12.16 4.69 4.87
CA ALA A 97 12.80 3.47 4.41
C ALA A 97 13.04 2.54 5.61
N LEU A 98 12.60 1.30 5.49
CA LEU A 98 12.92 0.23 6.42
C LEU A 98 14.20 -0.45 5.92
N ALA A 99 15.29 -0.29 6.67
CA ALA A 99 16.55 -0.93 6.35
C ALA A 99 16.55 -2.35 6.91
N THR A 100 16.15 -3.32 6.12
CA THR A 100 16.30 -4.75 6.48
C THR A 100 17.47 -5.37 5.72
N GLN A 101 18.10 -6.38 6.32
CA GLN A 101 19.23 -7.10 5.71
C GLN A 101 18.80 -7.87 4.45
N ASP A 102 17.53 -8.29 4.39
CA ASP A 102 16.99 -9.13 3.33
C ASP A 102 16.24 -8.35 2.23
N TYR A 103 15.68 -7.18 2.55
CA TYR A 103 14.92 -6.33 1.61
C TYR A 103 15.35 -4.86 1.70
N PRO A 104 16.39 -4.44 0.97
CA PRO A 104 17.06 -3.16 1.22
C PRO A 104 16.25 -1.88 0.89
N MET A 105 14.97 -1.96 0.52
CA MET A 105 14.22 -0.79 0.02
C MET A 105 12.70 -0.83 0.28
N GLU A 106 12.19 -1.50 1.31
CA GLU A 106 10.77 -1.33 1.66
C GLU A 106 10.52 0.10 2.18
N ARG A 107 9.55 0.80 1.58
CA ARG A 107 9.26 2.20 1.89
C ARG A 107 7.80 2.38 2.26
N CYS A 108 7.57 2.94 3.44
CA CYS A 108 6.25 3.40 3.84
C CYS A 108 6.09 4.89 3.47
N PHE A 109 4.95 5.26 2.89
CA PHE A 109 4.68 6.66 2.53
C PHE A 109 4.12 7.42 3.72
N LYS A 110 4.71 8.57 4.04
CA LYS A 110 4.20 9.50 5.06
C LYS A 110 3.08 10.34 4.45
N LEU A 111 1.94 10.34 5.12
CA LEU A 111 0.76 11.08 4.74
C LEU A 111 0.53 12.23 5.73
N GLY A 112 0.18 13.39 5.19
CA GLY A 112 -0.38 14.51 5.93
C GLY A 112 -1.85 14.30 6.26
N VAL A 113 -2.35 15.13 7.18
CA VAL A 113 -3.71 15.06 7.72
C VAL A 113 -4.79 15.03 6.63
N ASP A 114 -4.65 15.87 5.59
CA ASP A 114 -5.67 15.96 4.53
C ASP A 114 -5.69 14.72 3.62
N GLN A 115 -4.55 14.06 3.41
CA GLN A 115 -4.51 12.77 2.70
C GLN A 115 -5.21 11.70 3.53
N VAL A 116 -4.95 11.68 4.84
CA VAL A 116 -5.56 10.71 5.76
C VAL A 116 -7.07 10.80 5.74
N LYS A 117 -7.65 12.01 5.81
CA LYS A 117 -9.11 12.21 5.74
C LYS A 117 -9.75 11.54 4.52
N ASN A 118 -9.10 11.66 3.36
CA ASN A 118 -9.60 11.07 2.11
C ASN A 118 -9.50 9.53 2.11
N LEU A 119 -8.69 8.95 2.99
CA LEU A 119 -8.42 7.52 3.09
C LEU A 119 -9.14 6.83 4.24
N LEU A 120 -9.62 7.52 5.28
CA LEU A 120 -10.14 6.89 6.51
C LEU A 120 -11.16 5.77 6.26
N ASN A 121 -12.07 5.98 5.31
CA ASN A 121 -13.12 5.00 4.99
C ASN A 121 -12.64 3.85 4.08
N ARG A 122 -11.39 3.92 3.65
CA ARG A 122 -10.78 3.12 2.59
C ARG A 122 -9.57 2.33 3.06
N CYS A 123 -9.13 2.52 4.30
CA CYS A 123 -7.95 1.86 4.84
C CYS A 123 -8.29 1.04 6.09
N ILE A 124 -7.39 0.13 6.42
CA ILE A 124 -7.32 -0.50 7.73
C ILE A 124 -6.45 0.39 8.61
N LEU A 125 -7.04 0.93 9.67
CA LEU A 125 -6.36 1.82 10.60
C LEU A 125 -5.67 1.00 11.68
N VAL A 126 -4.33 1.03 11.73
CA VAL A 126 -3.54 0.33 12.74
C VAL A 126 -2.80 1.36 13.59
N ASP A 127 -3.06 1.37 14.89
CA ASP A 127 -2.41 2.27 15.83
C ASP A 127 -1.17 1.61 16.43
N LEU A 128 0.01 2.18 16.13
CA LEU A 128 1.31 1.69 16.59
C LEU A 128 1.74 2.36 17.90
N ARG A 129 1.00 3.35 18.40
CA ARG A 129 1.35 4.05 19.65
C ARG A 129 1.28 3.11 20.84
N SER A 130 1.80 3.55 21.98
CA SER A 130 1.73 2.75 23.21
C SER A 130 0.28 2.46 23.60
N ALA A 131 0.06 1.36 24.32
CA ALA A 131 -1.27 0.98 24.79
C ALA A 131 -1.90 2.08 25.67
N GLU A 132 -1.08 2.82 26.44
CA GLU A 132 -1.53 3.97 27.23
C GLU A 132 -2.02 5.11 26.32
N ALA A 133 -1.25 5.47 25.30
CA ALA A 133 -1.62 6.52 24.36
C ALA A 133 -2.91 6.19 23.58
N TYR A 134 -3.07 4.92 23.17
CA TYR A 134 -4.28 4.43 22.53
C TYR A 134 -5.52 4.51 23.45
N LYS A 135 -5.36 4.16 24.74
CA LYS A 135 -6.44 4.25 25.74
C LYS A 135 -6.84 5.68 26.07
N MET A 136 -5.89 6.62 26.03
CA MET A 136 -6.15 8.04 26.24
C MET A 136 -6.94 8.68 25.09
N GLY A 137 -6.95 8.05 23.92
CA GLY A 137 -7.72 8.45 22.76
C GLY A 137 -7.12 7.82 21.50
N HIS A 138 -7.95 7.19 20.68
CA HIS A 138 -7.57 6.56 19.40
C HIS A 138 -8.57 6.92 18.30
N LEU A 139 -8.10 6.85 17.04
CA LEU A 139 -8.96 7.15 15.91
C LEU A 139 -10.12 6.14 15.87
N PRO A 140 -11.35 6.58 15.59
CA PRO A 140 -12.47 5.66 15.42
C PRO A 140 -12.13 4.55 14.41
N ASP A 141 -12.58 3.34 14.71
CA ASP A 141 -12.36 2.14 13.90
C ASP A 141 -10.88 1.72 13.71
N SER A 142 -9.94 2.29 14.49
CA SER A 142 -8.55 1.83 14.55
C SER A 142 -8.34 0.63 15.47
N ILE A 143 -7.50 -0.31 15.06
CA ILE A 143 -7.05 -1.44 15.88
C ILE A 143 -5.65 -1.17 16.44
N HIS A 144 -5.45 -1.41 17.73
CA HIS A 144 -4.12 -1.36 18.32
C HIS A 144 -3.25 -2.52 17.83
N VAL A 145 -1.98 -2.26 17.53
CA VAL A 145 -1.09 -3.24 16.89
C VAL A 145 -0.88 -4.52 17.69
N ASP A 146 -0.82 -4.46 19.03
CA ASP A 146 -0.65 -5.66 19.85
C ASP A 146 -1.85 -6.60 19.70
N LYS A 147 -3.05 -6.01 19.60
CA LYS A 147 -4.28 -6.78 19.41
C LYS A 147 -4.29 -7.44 18.03
N LEU A 148 -3.88 -6.70 17.00
CA LEU A 148 -3.74 -7.22 15.63
C LEU A 148 -2.76 -8.41 15.61
N PHE A 149 -1.56 -8.26 16.16
CA PHE A 149 -0.56 -9.33 16.19
C PHE A 149 -1.01 -10.55 16.99
N GLN A 150 -1.67 -10.36 18.13
CA GLN A 150 -2.24 -11.47 18.89
C GLN A 150 -3.28 -12.25 18.08
N MET A 151 -4.11 -11.56 17.31
CA MET A 151 -5.16 -12.19 16.49
C MET A 151 -4.56 -12.95 15.32
N VAL A 152 -3.67 -12.32 14.54
CA VAL A 152 -2.99 -12.97 13.41
C VAL A 152 -2.18 -14.19 13.86
N THR A 153 -1.52 -14.10 15.02
CA THR A 153 -0.76 -15.24 15.58
C THR A 153 -1.68 -16.38 16.02
N LYS A 154 -2.82 -16.05 16.65
CA LYS A 154 -3.82 -17.05 17.08
C LYS A 154 -4.50 -17.72 15.88
N ASP A 155 -4.85 -16.98 14.84
CA ASP A 155 -5.48 -17.54 13.63
C ASP A 155 -4.51 -18.35 12.77
N ARG A 156 -3.22 -17.99 12.70
CA ARG A 156 -2.20 -18.86 12.11
C ARG A 156 -2.01 -20.17 12.89
N MET A 157 -2.11 -20.13 14.23
CA MET A 157 -2.13 -21.36 15.02
C MET A 157 -3.41 -22.17 14.83
N HIS A 158 -4.58 -21.53 14.79
CA HIS A 158 -5.86 -22.20 14.59
C HIS A 158 -6.03 -22.78 13.17
N SER A 159 -5.58 -22.11 12.12
CA SER A 159 -5.59 -22.65 10.74
C SER A 159 -4.64 -23.84 10.58
N THR A 160 -3.50 -23.84 11.29
CA THR A 160 -2.60 -25.01 11.35
C THR A 160 -3.24 -26.20 12.09
N ILE A 161 -4.10 -25.93 13.07
CA ILE A 161 -4.82 -26.94 13.85
C ILE A 161 -6.09 -27.42 13.11
N LEU A 162 -6.85 -26.52 12.47
CA LEU A 162 -8.06 -26.83 11.69
C LEU A 162 -7.77 -27.60 10.41
N ASN A 163 -6.61 -27.39 9.78
CA ASN A 163 -6.14 -28.25 8.70
C ASN A 163 -5.74 -29.67 9.16
N LYS A 164 -5.65 -29.92 10.47
CA LYS A 164 -5.48 -31.26 11.08
C LYS A 164 -6.76 -31.83 11.70
N SER A 165 -7.86 -31.08 11.72
CA SER A 165 -9.10 -31.53 12.36
C SER A 165 -10.33 -31.13 11.53
N GLN A 166 -10.45 -31.70 10.33
CA GLN A 166 -11.76 -31.97 9.76
C GLN A 166 -12.42 -33.08 10.58
N SER A 167 -13.13 -32.69 11.65
CA SER A 167 -14.33 -33.35 12.17
C SER A 167 -14.57 -32.88 13.60
N THR A 168 -15.47 -31.93 13.79
CA THR A 168 -16.71 -32.11 14.56
C THR A 168 -17.39 -30.75 14.78
N SER A 169 -18.71 -30.82 14.72
CA SER A 169 -19.68 -29.76 14.58
C SER A 169 -19.99 -28.99 15.87
N SER A 170 -20.51 -27.78 15.63
CA SER A 170 -21.51 -27.04 16.41
C SER A 170 -21.14 -26.59 17.81
N ILE A 171 -21.31 -25.29 18.11
CA ILE A 171 -21.99 -24.78 19.31
C ILE A 171 -22.21 -23.26 19.19
N LEU A 172 -23.48 -22.87 19.37
CA LEU A 172 -24.06 -21.61 19.89
C LEU A 172 -23.65 -20.25 19.29
N ALA A 173 -24.55 -19.69 18.49
CA ALA A 173 -24.58 -18.29 18.12
C ALA A 173 -25.17 -17.44 19.27
N SER A 174 -24.31 -16.70 19.96
CA SER A 174 -24.68 -15.44 20.60
C SER A 174 -24.51 -14.31 19.59
N ASP A 175 -25.47 -13.39 19.51
CA ASP A 175 -25.35 -12.19 18.68
C ASP A 175 -24.04 -11.45 19.03
N PRO A 176 -23.12 -11.26 18.08
CA PRO A 176 -21.87 -10.56 18.35
C PRO A 176 -22.18 -9.10 18.67
N ASP A 177 -21.58 -8.60 19.76
CA ASP A 177 -21.63 -7.19 20.12
C ASP A 177 -21.12 -6.35 18.94
N ASP A 178 -21.66 -5.15 18.69
CA ASP A 178 -21.36 -4.35 17.47
C ASP A 178 -19.85 -4.10 17.27
N LYS A 179 -19.10 -4.09 18.37
CA LYS A 179 -17.63 -4.01 18.38
C LYS A 179 -16.94 -5.28 17.88
N GLU A 180 -17.47 -6.46 18.20
CA GLU A 180 -16.95 -7.74 17.71
C GLU A 180 -17.22 -7.88 16.22
N LEU A 181 -18.40 -7.47 15.74
CA LEU A 181 -18.73 -7.49 14.31
C LEU A 181 -17.79 -6.60 13.49
N LYS A 182 -17.59 -5.34 13.91
CA LYS A 182 -16.63 -4.43 13.27
C LYS A 182 -15.21 -4.98 13.26
N MET A 183 -14.81 -5.62 14.34
CA MET A 183 -13.48 -6.20 14.44
C MET A 183 -13.30 -7.42 13.55
N MET A 184 -14.32 -8.28 13.44
CA MET A 184 -14.32 -9.40 12.48
C MET A 184 -14.26 -8.88 11.03
N GLN A 185 -14.89 -7.74 10.72
CA GLN A 185 -14.77 -7.09 9.40
C GLN A 185 -13.37 -6.54 9.14
N ILE A 186 -12.71 -5.96 10.15
CA ILE A 186 -11.32 -5.50 10.03
C ILE A 186 -10.39 -6.70 9.78
N LEU A 187 -10.58 -7.80 10.52
CA LEU A 187 -9.79 -9.01 10.36
C LEU A 187 -10.00 -9.67 9.00
N SER A 188 -11.25 -9.79 8.52
CA SER A 188 -11.49 -10.37 7.19
C SER A 188 -10.82 -9.56 6.09
N ARG A 189 -10.83 -8.22 6.20
CA ARG A 189 -10.11 -7.33 5.26
C ARG A 189 -8.59 -7.47 5.40
N PHE A 190 -8.09 -7.72 6.61
CA PHE A 190 -6.66 -7.94 6.86
C PHE A 190 -6.20 -9.32 6.35
N ASP A 191 -7.04 -10.35 6.46
CA ASP A 191 -6.75 -11.67 5.90
C ASP A 191 -6.79 -11.66 4.36
N GLU A 192 -7.75 -10.96 3.75
CA GLU A 192 -7.74 -10.69 2.29
C GLU A 192 -6.43 -10.02 1.84
N LEU A 193 -5.85 -9.19 2.70
CA LEU A 193 -4.57 -8.53 2.49
C LEU A 193 -3.40 -9.52 2.50
N LEU A 194 -3.38 -10.41 3.50
CA LEU A 194 -2.34 -11.42 3.69
C LEU A 194 -2.40 -12.54 2.63
N ASP A 195 -3.60 -12.94 2.21
CA ASP A 195 -3.83 -14.02 1.24
C ASP A 195 -3.74 -13.55 -0.22
N SER A 196 -3.53 -12.26 -0.46
CA SER A 196 -3.36 -11.68 -1.79
C SER A 196 -2.03 -12.09 -2.46
N LYS A 197 -1.90 -13.39 -2.77
CA LYS A 197 -1.05 -13.89 -3.84
C LYS A 197 -1.67 -13.44 -5.18
N SER A 198 -1.69 -12.13 -5.40
CA SER A 198 -2.49 -11.50 -6.43
C SER A 198 -1.93 -11.79 -7.83
N SER A 199 -2.68 -12.55 -8.59
CA SER A 199 -2.55 -12.61 -10.05
C SER A 199 -2.98 -11.26 -10.65
N LEU A 200 -2.18 -10.76 -11.58
CA LEU A 200 -2.20 -9.43 -12.24
C LEU A 200 -3.50 -8.99 -12.93
N HIS A 201 -4.53 -9.82 -13.01
CA HIS A 201 -5.77 -9.51 -13.74
C HIS A 201 -6.91 -9.01 -12.87
N GLU A 202 -6.77 -9.07 -11.56
CA GLU A 202 -7.77 -8.52 -10.65
C GLU A 202 -7.32 -7.14 -10.21
N ILE A 203 -7.97 -6.12 -10.78
CA ILE A 203 -8.02 -4.79 -10.19
C ILE A 203 -8.47 -5.02 -8.73
N PRO A 204 -7.67 -4.64 -7.71
CA PRO A 204 -8.03 -4.91 -6.32
C PRO A 204 -9.40 -4.30 -6.05
N ARG A 205 -10.40 -5.18 -5.86
CA ARG A 205 -11.79 -4.78 -5.66
C ARG A 205 -12.00 -4.12 -4.29
N ASN A 206 -11.08 -4.36 -3.36
CA ASN A 206 -11.07 -3.80 -2.02
C ASN A 206 -9.79 -3.00 -1.77
N GLU A 207 -9.97 -1.77 -1.32
CA GLU A 207 -8.94 -0.81 -0.95
C GLU A 207 -8.23 -1.31 0.31
N ASN A 208 -7.14 -2.03 0.08
CA ASN A 208 -6.41 -2.77 1.09
C ASN A 208 -5.13 -1.99 1.45
N ILE A 209 -5.31 -0.74 1.89
CA ILE A 209 -4.23 0.12 2.39
C ILE A 209 -4.22 0.01 3.91
N VAL A 210 -3.06 -0.24 4.51
CA VAL A 210 -2.87 -0.13 5.95
C VAL A 210 -2.35 1.26 6.27
N LEU A 211 -3.08 1.99 7.10
CA LEU A 211 -2.62 3.27 7.64
C LEU A 211 -2.13 3.07 9.07
N ALA A 212 -0.80 3.09 9.22
CA ALA A 212 -0.11 3.00 10.49
C ALA A 212 -0.03 4.38 11.17
N ILE A 213 -0.59 4.49 12.36
CA ILE A 213 -0.65 5.72 13.16
C ILE A 213 0.50 5.70 14.16
N VAL A 214 1.32 6.76 14.15
CA VAL A 214 2.55 6.86 14.96
C VAL A 214 2.63 8.23 15.64
N ASP A 215 3.34 8.32 16.77
CA ASP A 215 3.66 9.59 17.44
C ASP A 215 5.16 9.77 17.73
N TRP A 216 5.95 8.72 17.49
CA TRP A 216 7.39 8.62 17.72
C TRP A 216 7.86 8.85 19.17
N THR A 217 6.96 8.96 20.13
CA THR A 217 7.32 9.09 21.56
C THR A 217 7.95 7.79 22.10
N GLY A 218 7.59 6.65 21.51
CA GLY A 218 8.19 5.33 21.71
C GLY A 218 8.76 4.76 20.42
N ALA A 219 9.57 5.55 19.70
CA ALA A 219 10.01 5.23 18.35
C ALA A 219 10.52 3.79 18.14
N PRO A 220 11.38 3.20 18.99
CA PRO A 220 11.89 1.85 18.76
C PRO A 220 10.78 0.79 18.64
N GLN A 221 9.78 0.85 19.52
CA GLN A 221 8.64 -0.08 19.52
C GLN A 221 7.75 0.11 18.29
N GLN A 222 7.55 1.37 17.88
CA GLN A 222 6.78 1.71 16.68
C GLN A 222 7.49 1.24 15.39
N TYR A 223 8.83 1.36 15.34
CA TYR A 223 9.64 0.84 14.25
C TYR A 223 9.59 -0.68 14.19
N GLU A 224 9.75 -1.36 15.32
CA GLU A 224 9.66 -2.81 15.40
C GLU A 224 8.28 -3.33 14.96
N ALA A 225 7.20 -2.70 15.43
CA ALA A 225 5.85 -3.05 15.01
C ALA A 225 5.61 -2.80 13.51
N LEU A 226 6.17 -1.72 12.97
CA LEU A 226 6.10 -1.43 11.54
C LEU A 226 6.90 -2.46 10.71
N GLU A 227 8.08 -2.85 11.19
CA GLU A 227 8.90 -3.89 10.57
C GLU A 227 8.18 -5.23 10.59
N GLN A 228 7.55 -5.63 11.70
CA GLN A 228 6.74 -6.85 11.77
C GLN A 228 5.56 -6.82 10.78
N LEU A 229 4.88 -5.67 10.62
CA LEU A 229 3.80 -5.53 9.63
C LEU A 229 4.30 -5.73 8.19
N VAL A 230 5.40 -5.07 7.83
CA VAL A 230 5.91 -5.07 6.46
C VAL A 230 6.67 -6.36 6.13
N CYS A 231 7.54 -6.80 7.02
CA CYS A 231 8.48 -7.89 6.78
C CYS A 231 7.93 -9.25 7.19
N ASP A 232 7.33 -9.38 8.38
CA ASP A 232 6.86 -10.68 8.88
C ASP A 232 5.46 -11.02 8.39
N LEU A 233 4.61 -10.00 8.24
CA LEU A 233 3.25 -10.14 7.73
C LEU A 233 3.13 -9.81 6.24
N HIS A 234 4.20 -9.37 5.58
CA HIS A 234 4.23 -9.07 4.14
C HIS A 234 3.15 -8.08 3.68
N VAL A 235 2.76 -7.12 4.53
CA VAL A 235 1.78 -6.09 4.16
C VAL A 235 2.43 -5.11 3.17
N GLN A 236 2.01 -5.17 1.90
CA GLN A 236 2.64 -4.42 0.79
C GLN A 236 2.26 -2.93 0.71
N HIS A 237 1.17 -2.52 1.34
CA HIS A 237 0.60 -1.18 1.16
C HIS A 237 0.45 -0.45 2.50
N VAL A 238 1.58 -0.22 3.18
CA VAL A 238 1.62 0.52 4.45
C VAL A 238 1.91 2.01 4.21
N CYS A 239 0.98 2.85 4.63
CA CYS A 239 1.15 4.29 4.75
C CYS A 239 1.30 4.68 6.23
N LEU A 240 2.04 5.75 6.50
CA LEU A 240 2.29 6.27 7.84
C LEU A 240 1.60 7.60 8.03
N TYR A 241 0.89 7.75 9.14
CA TYR A 241 0.39 9.03 9.61
C TYR A 241 1.00 9.35 10.97
N GLN A 242 1.77 10.43 11.02
CA GLN A 242 2.24 10.95 12.30
C GLN A 242 1.15 11.81 12.93
N ILE A 243 0.62 11.34 14.04
CA ILE A 243 -0.43 12.07 14.76
C ILE A 243 0.20 13.19 15.59
N HIS A 244 -0.33 14.41 15.45
CA HIS A 244 0.00 15.50 16.35
C HIS A 244 -1.18 15.80 17.28
N SER A 245 -0.87 16.19 18.52
CA SER A 245 -1.88 16.55 19.54
C SER A 245 -2.83 17.67 19.09
N LYS A 246 -2.40 18.52 18.16
CA LYS A 246 -3.22 19.58 17.57
C LYS A 246 -4.24 19.06 16.55
N ASP A 247 -3.95 17.95 15.89
CA ASP A 247 -4.79 17.40 14.82
C ASP A 247 -6.04 16.73 15.39
N TRP A 248 -5.92 16.18 16.61
CA TRP A 248 -7.01 15.58 17.39
C TRP A 248 -8.22 16.49 17.54
N MET A 249 -7.97 17.72 17.98
CA MET A 249 -9.03 18.68 18.36
C MET A 249 -9.65 19.38 17.14
N GLN A 250 -8.95 19.42 16.00
CA GLN A 250 -9.41 20.15 14.83
C GLN A 250 -10.19 19.30 13.82
N TYR A 251 -9.97 17.98 13.80
CA TYR A 251 -10.43 17.17 12.66
C TYR A 251 -11.20 15.89 13.01
N PHE A 252 -11.21 15.48 14.29
CA PHE A 252 -11.81 14.21 14.72
C PHE A 252 -12.80 14.35 15.89
N ALA A 253 -13.22 15.58 16.19
CA ALA A 253 -14.27 15.93 17.16
C ALA A 253 -15.63 16.12 16.48
#